data_AF-A0A7W8JG07-F1
#
_entry.id   AF-A0A7W8JG07-F1
#
_cell.length_a   1.000
_cell.length_b   1.000
_cell.length_c   1.000
_cell.angle_alpha   90.00
_cell.angle_beta   90.00
_cell.angle_gamma   90.00
#
_symmetry.space_group_name_H-M   'P 1'
#
loop_
_entity.id
_entity.type
_entity.pdbx_description
1 polymer ?
#
loop_
_entity_poly.entity_id
_entity_poly.type
_entity_poly.pdbx_seq_one_letter_code
_entity_poly.pdbx_strand_id
1 'polypeptide(L)'
;MGIKILLEDWEGDWRGTLKSENLNSFFSCEMYMTVHNGIEQMTINIATLYGTALLSMATSIMDMISNKENKPFRISGFGSVYDYFFIMKGNQIKIEAINVINDKMESFLFYDKMKFAHDFVKALKSHLREISQINIRIKEQETYKLLEQKMYTLNSMIESC
;
A
#
# COMPACT_ATOMS: atom_id res chain seq x y z
N MET A 1 2.69 -15.02 6.55
CA MET A 1 3.09 -13.75 7.16
C MET A 1 3.66 -12.85 6.08
N GLY A 2 3.12 -11.64 5.94
CA GLY A 2 3.50 -10.71 4.90
C GLY A 2 2.35 -9.81 4.46
N ILE A 3 2.63 -8.99 3.46
CA ILE A 3 1.68 -8.08 2.83
C ILE A 3 1.29 -8.64 1.46
N LYS A 4 0.01 -8.57 1.13
CA LYS A 4 -0.51 -8.90 -0.21
C LYS A 4 -1.32 -7.73 -0.74
N ILE A 5 -0.98 -7.28 -1.95
CA ILE A 5 -1.77 -6.31 -2.71
C ILE A 5 -2.73 -7.11 -3.60
N LEU A 6 -4.01 -6.78 -3.54
CA LEU A 6 -5.09 -7.34 -4.34
C LEU A 6 -5.81 -6.17 -4.99
N LEU A 7 -6.05 -6.27 -6.30
CA LEU A 7 -6.88 -5.30 -7.00
C LEU A 7 -8.26 -5.90 -7.23
N GLU A 8 -9.28 -5.08 -7.05
CA GLU A 8 -10.61 -5.31 -7.61
C GLU A 8 -10.95 -4.08 -8.44
N ASP A 9 -11.58 -4.30 -9.59
CA ASP A 9 -12.19 -3.21 -10.33
C ASP A 9 -13.70 -3.29 -10.13
N TRP A 10 -14.43 -2.21 -10.41
CA TRP A 10 -15.89 -2.15 -10.25
C TRP A 10 -16.64 -3.27 -11.00
N GLU A 11 -16.05 -3.79 -12.08
CA GLU A 11 -16.55 -4.93 -12.86
C GLU A 11 -15.90 -6.29 -12.48
N GLY A 12 -14.99 -6.31 -11.51
CA GLY A 12 -14.25 -7.50 -11.09
C GLY A 12 -13.13 -7.94 -12.05
N ASP A 13 -12.88 -7.22 -13.15
CA ASP A 13 -11.82 -7.53 -14.14
C ASP A 13 -10.82 -6.38 -14.32
N TRP A 14 -10.07 -6.07 -13.26
CA TRP A 14 -8.96 -5.10 -13.35
C TRP A 14 -7.93 -5.47 -14.43
N ARG A 15 -7.82 -6.77 -14.77
CA ARG A 15 -6.92 -7.25 -15.83
C ARG A 15 -7.45 -6.84 -17.20
N GLY A 16 -8.76 -6.86 -17.41
CA GLY A 16 -9.44 -6.28 -18.56
C GLY A 16 -9.14 -4.78 -18.69
N THR A 17 -9.29 -4.03 -17.59
CA THR A 17 -8.96 -2.59 -17.54
C THR A 17 -7.49 -2.33 -17.87
N LEU A 18 -6.56 -3.12 -17.34
CA LEU A 18 -5.13 -3.02 -17.64
C LEU A 18 -4.78 -3.39 -19.09
N LYS A 19 -5.52 -4.31 -19.71
CA LYS A 19 -5.38 -4.66 -21.12
C LYS A 19 -6.00 -3.61 -22.05
N SER A 20 -7.00 -2.87 -21.57
CA SER A 20 -7.58 -1.74 -22.30
C SER A 20 -6.55 -0.62 -22.44
N GLU A 21 -6.68 0.22 -23.47
CA GLU A 21 -5.73 1.30 -23.73
C GLU A 21 -5.78 2.43 -22.69
N ASN A 22 -6.78 2.45 -21.79
CA ASN A 22 -6.90 3.45 -20.75
C ASN A 22 -6.09 3.09 -19.49
N LEU A 23 -4.76 3.21 -19.60
CA LEU A 23 -3.83 2.91 -18.51
C LEU A 23 -3.90 3.90 -17.34
N ASN A 24 -4.49 5.08 -17.55
CA ASN A 24 -4.68 6.07 -16.49
C ASN A 24 -5.80 5.64 -15.52
N SER A 25 -6.88 5.06 -16.03
CA SER A 25 -7.98 4.58 -15.17
C SER A 25 -7.56 3.36 -14.36
N PHE A 26 -6.59 2.58 -14.82
CA PHE A 26 -6.08 1.43 -14.08
C PHE A 26 -5.62 1.80 -12.67
N PHE A 27 -4.82 2.87 -12.49
CA PHE A 27 -4.38 3.31 -11.16
C PHE A 27 -5.47 3.91 -10.28
N SER A 28 -6.70 4.02 -10.81
CA SER A 28 -7.89 4.49 -10.11
C SER A 28 -8.77 3.36 -9.58
N CYS A 29 -8.48 2.09 -9.91
CA CYS A 29 -9.20 0.92 -9.40
C CYS A 29 -9.17 0.80 -7.87
N GLU A 30 -10.07 -0.02 -7.34
CA GLU A 30 -10.07 -0.37 -5.93
C GLU A 30 -8.90 -1.30 -5.61
N MET A 31 -8.37 -1.18 -4.41
CA MET A 31 -7.31 -2.04 -3.91
C MET A 31 -7.60 -2.50 -2.49
N TYR A 32 -7.43 -3.78 -2.29
CA TYR A 32 -7.41 -4.43 -0.99
C TYR A 32 -5.97 -4.81 -0.67
N MET A 33 -5.48 -4.40 0.49
CA MET A 33 -4.18 -4.85 0.97
C MET A 33 -4.38 -5.66 2.24
N THR A 34 -4.00 -6.93 2.20
CA THR A 34 -4.01 -7.80 3.37
C THR A 34 -2.67 -7.71 4.07
N VAL A 35 -2.68 -7.39 5.36
CA VAL A 35 -1.50 -7.34 6.23
C VAL A 35 -1.64 -8.44 7.28
N HIS A 36 -0.70 -9.39 7.28
CA HIS A 36 -0.71 -10.53 8.21
C HIS A 36 0.60 -10.60 9.00
N ASN A 37 0.56 -10.29 10.31
CA ASN A 37 1.75 -10.23 11.17
C ASN A 37 2.25 -11.60 11.67
N GLY A 38 1.50 -12.67 11.40
CA GLY A 38 1.82 -14.04 11.82
C GLY A 38 0.80 -14.62 12.81
N ILE A 39 0.03 -13.74 13.45
CA ILE A 39 -0.99 -14.08 14.45
C ILE A 39 -2.35 -13.53 13.98
N GLU A 40 -2.37 -12.27 13.57
CA GLU A 40 -3.55 -11.52 13.16
C GLU A 40 -3.43 -11.08 11.70
N GLN A 41 -4.59 -10.85 11.09
CA GLN A 41 -4.73 -10.33 9.74
C GLN A 41 -5.68 -9.13 9.75
N MET A 42 -5.30 -8.07 9.03
CA MET A 42 -6.15 -6.93 8.72
C MET A 42 -6.22 -6.73 7.22
N THR A 43 -7.40 -6.39 6.71
CA THR A 43 -7.58 -5.96 5.32
C THR A 43 -7.76 -4.46 5.29
N ILE A 44 -6.92 -3.80 4.50
CA ILE A 44 -6.92 -2.37 4.24
C ILE A 44 -7.61 -2.14 2.91
N ASN A 45 -8.77 -1.50 2.93
CA ASN A 45 -9.61 -1.27 1.75
C ASN A 45 -9.39 0.16 1.26
N ILE A 46 -9.01 0.30 -0.01
CA ILE A 46 -8.79 1.58 -0.68
C ILE A 46 -9.69 1.60 -1.91
N ALA A 47 -10.85 2.23 -1.79
CA ALA A 47 -11.87 2.12 -2.83
C ALA A 47 -11.67 3.09 -4.02
N THR A 48 -10.70 4.02 -4.01
CA THR A 48 -10.29 4.74 -5.23
C THR A 48 -8.82 5.17 -5.18
N LEU A 49 -8.19 5.33 -6.35
CA LEU A 49 -6.84 5.90 -6.50
C LEU A 49 -5.73 5.12 -5.80
N TYR A 50 -5.70 3.79 -5.96
CA TYR A 50 -4.73 2.94 -5.28
C TYR A 50 -3.26 3.32 -5.59
N GLY A 51 -2.98 3.84 -6.79
CA GLY A 51 -1.63 4.31 -7.15
C GLY A 51 -1.13 5.41 -6.19
N THR A 52 -2.00 6.38 -5.88
CA THR A 52 -1.72 7.45 -4.91
C THR A 52 -1.52 6.88 -3.51
N ALA A 53 -2.34 5.91 -3.11
CA ALA A 53 -2.20 5.27 -1.81
C ALA A 53 -0.88 4.51 -1.67
N LEU A 54 -0.47 3.74 -2.68
CA LEU A 54 0.82 3.05 -2.68
C LEU A 54 2.00 4.03 -2.63
N LEU A 55 1.93 5.17 -3.34
CA LEU A 55 2.94 6.23 -3.28
C LEU A 55 3.02 6.88 -1.89
N SER A 56 1.86 7.13 -1.27
CA SER A 56 1.77 7.67 0.08
C SER A 56 2.37 6.69 1.10
N MET A 57 2.01 5.41 1.04
CA MET A 57 2.60 4.37 1.89
C MET A 57 4.12 4.29 1.71
N ALA A 58 4.61 4.21 0.49
CA ALA A 58 6.04 4.13 0.23
C ALA A 58 6.79 5.33 0.83
N THR A 59 6.25 6.54 0.66
CA THR A 59 6.84 7.77 1.22
C THR A 59 6.84 7.76 2.74
N SER A 60 5.70 7.42 3.35
CA SER A 60 5.60 7.39 4.81
C SER A 60 6.44 6.28 5.45
N ILE A 61 6.61 5.13 4.80
CA ILE A 61 7.53 4.07 5.26
C ILE A 61 8.98 4.58 5.19
N MET A 62 9.38 5.32 4.15
CA MET A 62 10.71 5.92 4.09
C MET A 62 10.93 6.94 5.23
N ASP A 63 9.95 7.80 5.51
CA ASP A 63 10.03 8.76 6.62
C ASP A 63 10.15 8.05 7.98
N MET A 64 9.38 6.97 8.14
CA MET A 64 9.37 6.09 9.30
C MET A 64 10.72 5.38 9.54
N ILE A 65 11.40 4.94 8.47
CA ILE A 65 12.76 4.38 8.56
C ILE A 65 13.78 5.47 8.89
N SER A 66 13.62 6.66 8.30
CA SER A 66 14.53 7.81 8.47
C SER A 66 14.44 8.48 9.85
N ASN A 67 13.60 7.98 10.76
CA ASN A 67 13.33 8.53 12.10
C ASN A 67 12.95 10.03 12.10
N LYS A 68 12.37 10.55 11.01
CA LYS A 68 11.91 11.95 10.94
C LYS A 68 10.54 12.08 11.61
N GLU A 69 10.58 12.24 12.93
CA GLU A 69 9.41 12.40 13.81
C GLU A 69 8.49 11.16 13.87
N ASN A 70 7.96 10.83 15.06
CA ASN A 70 6.94 9.79 15.26
C ASN A 70 5.57 10.21 14.69
N LYS A 71 5.55 10.77 13.48
CA LYS A 71 4.35 11.23 12.83
C LYS A 71 3.58 10.02 12.30
N PRO A 72 2.35 9.77 12.78
CA PRO A 72 1.52 8.76 12.19
C PRO A 72 1.17 9.17 10.76
N PHE A 73 1.00 8.19 9.88
CA PHE A 73 0.45 8.44 8.55
C PHE A 73 -0.90 7.75 8.39
N ARG A 74 -1.75 8.36 7.56
CA ARG A 74 -3.11 7.92 7.30
C ARG A 74 -3.24 7.46 5.86
N ILE A 75 -3.91 6.34 5.67
CA ILE A 75 -4.41 5.89 4.39
C ILE A 75 -5.92 5.93 4.46
N SER A 76 -6.50 6.84 3.68
CA SER A 76 -7.95 6.99 3.63
C SER A 76 -8.55 5.87 2.81
N GLY A 77 -9.53 5.17 3.37
CA GLY A 77 -10.36 4.27 2.62
C GLY A 77 -11.47 5.06 1.93
N PHE A 78 -11.17 5.73 0.81
CA PHE A 78 -12.18 6.49 0.07
C PHE A 78 -13.22 5.52 -0.49
N GLY A 79 -14.46 5.50 0.02
CA GLY A 79 -15.49 4.49 -0.29
C GLY A 79 -15.52 3.28 0.66
N SER A 80 -14.59 3.21 1.63
CA SER A 80 -14.57 2.24 2.73
C SER A 80 -15.16 2.86 3.99
N VAL A 81 -15.63 2.01 4.92
CA VAL A 81 -16.07 2.43 6.25
C VAL A 81 -14.90 2.76 7.19
N TYR A 82 -13.66 2.54 6.77
CA TYR A 82 -12.47 2.72 7.59
C TYR A 82 -11.43 3.67 6.99
N ASP A 83 -10.85 4.51 7.85
CA ASP A 83 -9.53 5.08 7.67
C ASP A 83 -8.49 4.23 8.40
N TYR A 84 -7.29 4.12 7.83
CA TYR A 84 -6.22 3.33 8.42
C TYR A 84 -5.07 4.22 8.88
N PHE A 85 -4.73 4.13 10.16
CA PHE A 85 -3.66 4.92 10.77
C PHE A 85 -2.47 4.02 11.11
N PHE A 86 -1.29 4.44 10.70
CA PHE A 86 -0.04 3.75 10.94
C PHE A 86 0.77 4.57 11.94
N ILE A 87 0.89 4.03 13.15
CA ILE A 87 1.46 4.74 14.31
C ILE A 87 2.75 4.04 14.74
N MET A 88 3.85 4.77 14.77
CA MET A 88 5.12 4.24 15.28
C MET A 88 5.08 4.04 16.80
N LYS A 89 5.53 2.87 17.26
CA LYS A 89 5.68 2.49 18.67
C LYS A 89 7.03 1.78 18.86
N GLY A 90 8.10 2.57 19.01
CA GLY A 90 9.46 2.03 19.11
C GLY A 90 9.86 1.29 17.82
N ASN A 91 10.11 -0.02 17.94
CA ASN A 91 10.45 -0.88 16.79
C ASN A 91 9.22 -1.47 16.08
N GLN A 92 8.01 -1.11 16.51
CA GLN A 92 6.77 -1.60 15.93
C GLN A 92 5.97 -0.48 15.25
N ILE A 93 5.10 -0.90 14.34
CA ILE A 93 4.02 -0.11 13.76
C ILE A 93 2.72 -0.68 14.30
N LYS A 94 1.88 0.18 14.89
CA LYS A 94 0.48 -0.13 15.17
C LYS A 94 -0.35 0.36 14.00
N ILE A 95 -1.07 -0.55 13.36
CA ILE A 95 -2.02 -0.22 12.30
C ILE A 95 -3.42 -0.25 12.91
N GLU A 96 -4.13 0.87 12.89
CA GLU A 96 -5.48 1.01 13.45
C GLU A 96 -6.48 1.21 12.31
N ALA A 97 -7.60 0.50 12.34
CA ALA A 97 -8.77 0.77 11.51
C ALA A 97 -9.78 1.59 12.31
N ILE A 98 -10.01 2.82 11.88
CA ILE A 98 -10.92 3.79 12.52
C ILE A 98 -12.16 3.94 11.66
N ASN A 99 -13.34 3.71 12.24
CA ASN A 99 -14.60 3.87 11.54
C ASN A 99 -14.87 5.34 11.23
N VAL A 100 -15.04 5.67 9.95
CA VAL A 100 -15.20 7.05 9.47
C VAL A 100 -16.51 7.73 9.90
N ILE A 101 -17.50 6.96 10.37
CA ILE A 101 -18.81 7.47 10.79
C ILE A 101 -18.79 7.91 12.25
N ASN A 102 -18.06 7.19 13.11
CA ASN A 102 -18.14 7.35 14.56
C ASN A 102 -16.79 7.60 15.24
N ASP A 103 -15.70 7.69 14.47
CA ASP A 103 -14.32 7.93 14.90
C ASP A 103 -13.78 6.91 15.93
N LYS A 104 -14.38 5.72 16.02
CA LYS A 104 -13.91 4.67 16.93
C LYS A 104 -12.94 3.73 16.22
N MET A 105 -11.85 3.38 16.92
CA MET A 105 -10.99 2.28 16.54
C MET A 105 -11.74 0.96 16.71
N GLU A 106 -12.00 0.25 15.60
CA GLU A 106 -12.72 -1.03 15.62
C GLU A 106 -11.77 -2.23 15.57
N SER A 107 -10.58 -2.06 14.99
CA SER A 107 -9.54 -3.08 15.03
C SER A 107 -8.14 -2.46 14.97
N PHE A 108 -7.14 -3.21 15.42
CA PHE A 108 -5.75 -2.84 15.26
C PHE A 108 -4.88 -4.09 15.13
N LEU A 109 -3.68 -3.93 14.59
CA LEU A 109 -2.62 -4.93 14.68
C LEU A 109 -1.26 -4.28 14.92
N PHE A 110 -0.34 -5.03 15.51
CA PHE A 110 1.07 -4.64 15.60
C PHE A 110 1.90 -5.38 14.56
N TYR A 111 2.89 -4.69 14.00
CA TYR A 111 3.84 -5.25 13.04
C TYR A 111 5.25 -4.73 13.34
N ASP A 112 6.28 -5.57 13.19
CA ASP A 112 7.66 -5.10 13.26
C ASP A 112 7.95 -4.09 12.14
N LYS A 113 8.60 -2.96 12.49
CA LYS A 113 8.80 -1.83 11.58
C LYS A 113 9.61 -2.20 10.33
N MET A 114 10.75 -2.83 10.52
CA MET A 114 11.66 -3.17 9.42
C MET A 114 11.07 -4.30 8.59
N LYS A 115 10.42 -5.26 9.25
CA LYS A 115 9.74 -6.35 8.58
C LYS A 115 8.57 -5.86 7.73
N PHE A 116 7.76 -4.92 8.23
CA PHE A 116 6.68 -4.32 7.47
C PHE A 116 7.20 -3.64 6.20
N ALA A 117 8.29 -2.87 6.31
CA ALA A 117 8.92 -2.22 5.18
C ALA A 117 9.43 -3.24 4.12
N HIS A 118 10.12 -4.30 4.56
CA HIS A 118 10.55 -5.39 3.67
C HIS A 118 9.36 -6.08 2.98
N ASP A 119 8.33 -6.42 3.74
CA ASP A 119 7.16 -7.12 3.21
C ASP A 119 6.39 -6.21 2.22
N PHE A 120 6.35 -4.89 2.46
CA PHE A 120 5.77 -3.91 1.54
C PHE A 120 6.56 -3.81 0.24
N VAL A 121 7.90 -3.68 0.30
CA VAL A 121 8.75 -3.66 -0.90
C VAL A 121 8.56 -4.93 -1.73
N LYS A 122 8.52 -6.09 -1.06
CA LYS A 122 8.29 -7.37 -1.73
C LYS A 122 6.94 -7.41 -2.43
N ALA A 123 5.87 -6.96 -1.76
CA ALA A 123 4.53 -6.90 -2.32
C ALA A 123 4.45 -5.95 -3.51
N LEU A 124 5.00 -4.73 -3.37
CA LEU A 124 5.02 -3.71 -4.42
C LEU A 124 5.82 -4.18 -5.64
N LYS A 125 7.00 -4.77 -5.43
CA LYS A 125 7.83 -5.33 -6.51
C LYS A 125 7.10 -6.42 -7.28
N SER A 126 6.41 -7.32 -6.56
CA SER A 126 5.62 -8.37 -7.18
C SER A 126 4.47 -7.79 -8.00
N HIS A 127 3.77 -6.80 -7.46
CA HIS A 127 2.65 -6.14 -8.11
C HIS A 127 3.08 -5.41 -9.39
N LEU A 128 4.12 -4.57 -9.33
CA LEU A 128 4.66 -3.86 -10.50
C LEU A 128 5.13 -4.83 -11.60
N ARG A 129 5.76 -5.94 -11.21
CA ARG A 129 6.13 -7.00 -12.15
C ARG A 129 4.91 -7.63 -12.82
N GLU A 130 3.89 -7.97 -12.05
CA GLU A 130 2.67 -8.58 -12.59
C GLU A 130 1.98 -7.66 -13.60
N ILE A 131 1.74 -6.40 -13.24
CA ILE A 131 1.01 -5.47 -14.12
C ILE A 131 1.79 -5.16 -15.40
N SER A 132 3.13 -5.08 -15.32
CA SER A 132 3.97 -4.85 -16.50
C SER A 132 4.15 -6.08 -17.39
N GLN A 133 3.93 -7.28 -16.86
CA GLN A 133 3.84 -8.51 -17.67
C GLN A 133 2.51 -8.60 -18.42
N ILE A 134 1.43 -8.08 -17.85
CA ILE A 134 0.11 -8.04 -18.49
C ILE A 134 0.09 -6.99 -19.61
N ASN A 135 0.57 -5.77 -19.33
CA ASN A 135 0.66 -4.72 -20.33
C ASN A 135 1.95 -3.91 -20.16
N ILE A 136 2.92 -4.13 -21.06
CA ILE A 136 4.24 -3.49 -20.97
C ILE A 136 4.19 -1.95 -21.05
N ARG A 137 3.18 -1.40 -21.73
CA ARG A 137 2.99 0.06 -21.85
C ARG A 137 2.68 0.73 -20.53
N ILE A 138 2.28 -0.03 -19.48
CA ILE A 138 2.11 0.53 -18.13
C ILE A 138 3.39 1.19 -17.62
N LYS A 139 4.57 0.73 -18.07
CA LYS A 139 5.87 1.33 -17.71
C LYS A 139 6.06 2.76 -18.22
N GLU A 140 5.29 3.15 -19.23
CA GLU A 140 5.32 4.51 -19.77
C GLU A 140 4.55 5.48 -18.89
N GLN A 141 3.63 4.98 -18.04
CA GLN A 141 2.82 5.79 -17.13
C GLN A 141 3.65 6.38 -16.00
N GLU A 142 3.41 7.66 -15.70
CA GLU A 142 4.16 8.37 -14.67
C GLU A 142 3.98 7.75 -13.28
N THR A 143 2.75 7.35 -12.93
CA THR A 143 2.47 6.67 -11.65
C THR A 143 3.27 5.38 -11.50
N TYR A 144 3.43 4.59 -12.58
CA TYR A 144 4.26 3.39 -12.54
C TYR A 144 5.72 3.75 -12.25
N LYS A 145 6.29 4.71 -12.99
CA LYS A 145 7.69 5.14 -12.83
C LYS A 145 7.97 5.65 -11.42
N LEU A 146 7.05 6.45 -10.87
CA LEU A 146 7.15 6.96 -9.50
C LEU A 146 7.10 5.82 -8.47
N LEU A 147 6.17 4.86 -8.62
CA LEU A 147 6.09 3.70 -7.73
C LEU A 147 7.38 2.85 -7.79
N GLU A 148 7.88 2.61 -8.99
CA GLU A 148 9.12 1.86 -9.22
C GLU A 148 10.32 2.58 -8.59
N GLN A 149 10.45 3.90 -8.79
CA GLN A 149 11.50 4.70 -8.16
C GLN A 149 11.43 4.65 -6.63
N LYS A 150 10.23 4.87 -6.05
CA LYS A 150 10.02 4.86 -4.60
C LYS A 150 10.31 3.49 -4.00
N MET A 151 9.92 2.42 -4.68
CA MET A 151 10.24 1.04 -4.31
C MET A 151 11.76 0.82 -4.26
N TYR A 152 12.51 1.26 -5.27
CA TYR A 152 13.98 1.12 -5.29
C TYR A 152 14.65 1.92 -4.18
N THR A 153 14.24 3.18 -3.96
CA THR A 153 14.76 4.00 -2.86
C THR A 153 14.50 3.34 -1.51
N LEU A 154 13.27 2.90 -1.27
CA LEU A 154 12.89 2.23 -0.03
C LEU A 154 13.69 0.94 0.18
N ASN A 155 13.86 0.11 -0.86
CA ASN A 155 14.67 -1.10 -0.77
C ASN A 155 16.12 -0.79 -0.39
N SER A 156 16.73 0.23 -1.00
CA SER A 156 18.11 0.64 -0.70
C SER A 156 18.26 1.15 0.74
N MET A 157 17.27 1.90 1.26
CA MET A 157 17.28 2.35 2.64
C MET A 157 17.22 1.19 3.62
N ILE A 158 16.38 0.19 3.33
CA ILE A 158 16.25 -1.01 4.16
C ILE A 158 17.56 -1.82 4.16
N GLU A 159 18.21 -1.99 3.00
CA GLU A 159 19.50 -2.69 2.88
C GLU A 159 20.66 -1.97 3.60
N SER A 160 20.49 -0.69 3.93
CA SER A 160 21.49 0.13 4.61
C SER A 160 21.30 0.23 6.13
N CYS A 161 20.24 -0.38 6.68
CA CYS A 161 19.92 -0.42 8.12
C CYS A 161 20.44 -1.70 8.77
#